data_AF-A0A914W3R7-F1
#
_entry.id   AF-A0A914W3R7-F1
#
_cell.length_a   1.000
_cell.length_b   1.000
_cell.length_c   1.000
_cell.angle_alpha   90.00
_cell.angle_beta   90.00
_cell.angle_gamma   90.00
#
_symmetry.space_group_name_H-M   'P 1'
#
loop_
_entity.id
_entity.type
_entity.pdbx_description
1 polymer ?
#
loop_
_entity_poly.entity_id
_entity_poly.type
_entity_poly.pdbx_seq_one_letter_code
_entity_poly.pdbx_strand_id
1 'polypeptide(L)'
;MSSLVSFLPGGLLVPALAAFGSILYAISRWRKGAESNQVRLATGINRDRQAIEMEDEPGVYRSGLLVDQKEPMSKFYEEVDTLYTAFLRGLEVSSNGDCLGYRPGAKQNYHFISYTDVFRAARDFGSALTGQFGVKY
;
A
#
# COMPACT_ATOMS: atom_id res chain seq x y z
N MET A 1 28.25 -16.76 -68.89
CA MET A 1 26.93 -16.08 -68.88
C MET A 1 26.58 -15.85 -67.40
N SER A 2 27.11 -14.78 -66.81
CA SER A 2 26.47 -13.45 -66.71
C SER A 2 25.57 -13.34 -65.49
N SER A 3 26.21 -12.96 -64.38
CA SER A 3 25.73 -12.09 -63.29
C SER A 3 24.25 -11.69 -63.26
N LEU A 4 23.53 -12.14 -62.23
CA LEU A 4 22.37 -11.44 -61.68
C LEU A 4 22.26 -11.70 -60.16
N VAL A 5 23.26 -11.21 -59.40
CA VAL A 5 23.05 -10.88 -57.97
C VAL A 5 22.45 -9.48 -57.97
N SER A 6 21.13 -9.41 -58.08
CA SER A 6 20.37 -8.17 -57.98
C SER A 6 20.49 -7.63 -56.56
N PHE A 7 21.22 -6.53 -56.43
CA PHE A 7 21.13 -5.60 -55.31
C PHE A 7 19.65 -5.21 -55.10
N LEU A 8 18.98 -5.80 -54.12
CA LEU A 8 17.77 -5.20 -53.56
C LEU A 8 18.18 -3.90 -52.85
N PRO A 9 17.40 -2.81 -52.91
CA PRO A 9 17.71 -1.55 -52.23
C PRO A 9 17.43 -1.72 -50.72
N GLY A 10 18.30 -2.46 -50.04
CA GLY A 10 18.14 -2.93 -48.66
C GLY A 10 18.57 -1.95 -47.56
N GLY A 11 18.68 -0.66 -47.86
CA GLY A 11 19.22 0.33 -46.91
C GLY A 11 18.20 0.93 -45.93
N LEU A 12 16.90 0.89 -46.25
CA LEU A 12 15.86 1.62 -45.50
C LEU A 12 14.94 0.73 -44.65
N LEU A 13 14.89 -0.58 -44.93
CA LEU A 13 14.00 -1.51 -44.22
C LEU A 13 14.46 -1.79 -42.78
N VAL A 14 15.77 -1.94 -42.59
CA VAL A 14 16.37 -2.19 -41.26
C VAL A 14 16.21 -1.01 -40.31
N PRO A 15 16.53 0.25 -40.68
CA PRO A 15 16.33 1.39 -39.78
C PRO A 15 14.84 1.68 -39.52
N ALA A 16 13.95 1.45 -40.50
CA ALA A 16 12.52 1.61 -40.29
C ALA A 16 11.97 0.63 -39.24
N LEU A 17 12.32 -0.67 -39.33
CA LEU A 17 11.93 -1.67 -38.33
C LEU A 17 12.44 -1.35 -36.93
N ALA A 18 13.68 -0.84 -36.82
CA ALA A 18 14.25 -0.41 -35.55
C ALA A 18 13.50 0.79 -34.94
N ALA A 19 13.11 1.77 -35.78
CA ALA A 19 12.31 2.92 -35.33
C ALA A 19 10.90 2.50 -34.88
N PHE A 20 10.24 1.60 -35.60
CA PHE A 20 8.96 1.04 -35.17
C PHE A 20 9.08 0.24 -33.87
N GLY A 21 10.14 -0.57 -33.73
CA GLY A 21 10.40 -1.35 -32.52
C GLY A 21 10.63 -0.46 -31.28
N SER A 22 11.38 0.63 -31.42
CA SER A 22 11.64 1.55 -30.31
C SER A 22 10.41 2.37 -29.90
N ILE A 23 9.58 2.78 -30.85
CA ILE A 23 8.29 3.44 -30.59
C ILE A 23 7.34 2.49 -29.86
N LEU A 24 7.19 1.25 -30.33
CA LEU A 24 6.36 0.25 -29.67
C LEU A 24 6.87 -0.08 -28.26
N TYR A 25 8.19 -0.15 -28.07
CA TYR A 25 8.80 -0.34 -26.76
C TYR A 25 8.53 0.83 -25.81
N ALA A 26 8.66 2.07 -26.29
CA ALA A 26 8.35 3.27 -25.50
C ALA A 26 6.87 3.33 -25.09
N ILE A 27 5.95 3.04 -26.02
CA ILE A 27 4.51 2.97 -25.76
C ILE A 27 4.20 1.86 -24.74
N SER A 28 4.81 0.68 -24.87
CA SER A 28 4.67 -0.42 -23.91
C SER A 28 5.15 -0.02 -22.52
N ARG A 29 6.30 0.67 -22.42
CA ARG A 29 6.84 1.16 -21.15
C ARG A 29 5.96 2.24 -20.52
N TRP A 30 5.40 3.15 -21.34
CA TRP A 30 4.43 4.15 -20.88
C TRP A 30 3.13 3.52 -20.40
N ARG A 31 2.61 2.51 -21.11
CA ARG A 31 1.38 1.80 -20.73
C ARG A 31 1.55 1.02 -19.43
N LYS A 32 2.70 0.35 -19.24
CA LYS A 32 3.06 -0.31 -17.96
C LYS A 32 3.31 0.68 -16.81
N GLY A 33 3.78 1.89 -17.10
CA GLY A 33 3.93 2.96 -16.10
C GLY A 33 2.61 3.64 -15.74
N ALA A 34 1.68 3.73 -16.70
CA ALA A 34 0.34 4.29 -16.54
C ALA A 34 -0.62 3.31 -15.84
N GLU A 35 -0.39 2.01 -15.93
CA GLU A 35 -0.86 1.02 -14.93
C GLU A 35 -0.13 1.24 -13.59
N SER A 36 -0.26 2.44 -13.04
CA SER A 36 -0.01 2.65 -11.62
C SER A 36 -0.89 1.65 -10.86
N ASN A 37 -0.32 1.01 -9.84
CA ASN A 37 -1.04 0.14 -8.92
C ASN A 37 -2.08 0.97 -8.15
N GLN A 38 -3.18 1.32 -8.81
CA GLN A 38 -4.35 1.81 -8.13
C GLN A 38 -4.84 0.66 -7.28
N VAL A 39 -4.70 0.82 -5.96
CA VAL A 39 -5.24 -0.11 -4.97
C VAL A 39 -6.73 -0.25 -5.27
N ARG A 40 -7.13 -1.42 -5.76
CA ARG A 40 -8.54 -1.74 -5.95
C ARG A 40 -9.17 -1.85 -4.56
N LEU A 41 -10.14 -0.99 -4.29
CA LEU A 41 -10.87 -1.01 -3.03
C LEU A 41 -11.75 -2.26 -2.98
N ALA A 42 -11.98 -2.76 -1.77
CA ALA A 42 -12.95 -3.82 -1.55
C ALA A 42 -14.35 -3.36 -2.00
N THR A 43 -15.14 -4.30 -2.52
CA THR A 43 -16.50 -4.05 -3.03
C THR A 43 -17.37 -3.41 -1.95
N GLY A 44 -18.03 -2.28 -2.28
CA GLY A 44 -18.92 -1.57 -1.36
C GLY A 44 -18.33 -0.35 -0.65
N ILE A 45 -17.03 -0.06 -0.80
CA ILE A 45 -16.40 1.11 -0.19
C ILE A 45 -16.44 2.30 -1.16
N ASN A 46 -17.23 3.32 -0.84
CA ASN A 46 -17.25 4.58 -1.58
C ASN A 46 -16.16 5.53 -1.04
N ARG A 47 -15.18 5.84 -1.88
CA ARG A 47 -14.05 6.74 -1.56
C ARG A 47 -14.48 8.17 -1.31
N ASP A 48 -15.45 8.64 -2.08
CA ASP A 48 -15.93 10.02 -2.02
C ASP A 48 -16.89 10.21 -0.84
N ARG A 49 -17.23 9.12 -0.14
CA ARG A 49 -18.21 9.10 0.96
C ARG A 49 -17.68 8.36 2.19
N GLN A 50 -16.45 8.66 2.61
CA GLN A 50 -15.84 8.08 3.81
C GLN A 50 -16.30 8.75 5.12
N ALA A 51 -16.73 10.00 5.05
CA ALA A 51 -17.30 10.75 6.17
C ALA A 51 -18.73 11.15 5.81
N ILE A 52 -19.69 10.79 6.66
CA ILE A 52 -21.10 11.14 6.50
C ILE A 52 -21.48 12.02 7.68
N GLU A 53 -21.99 13.22 7.41
CA GLU A 53 -22.48 14.12 8.46
C GLU A 53 -23.73 13.53 9.12
N MET A 54 -23.83 13.69 10.45
CA MET A 54 -25.00 13.25 11.20
C MET A 54 -26.17 14.21 11.01
N GLU A 55 -27.36 13.67 10.84
CA GLU A 55 -28.59 14.47 10.67
C GLU A 55 -28.91 15.26 11.95
N ASP A 56 -28.63 14.67 13.11
CA ASP A 56 -29.00 15.21 14.42
C ASP A 56 -27.96 16.20 14.98
N GLU A 57 -26.71 16.14 14.53
CA GLU A 57 -25.60 16.95 15.05
C GLU A 57 -24.74 17.55 13.93
N PRO A 58 -24.96 18.83 13.56
CA PRO A 58 -24.20 19.48 12.49
C PRO A 58 -22.71 19.60 12.86
N GLY A 59 -21.84 19.28 11.91
CA GLY A 59 -20.38 19.24 12.11
C GLY A 59 -19.84 17.94 12.72
N VAL A 60 -20.70 16.99 13.09
CA VAL A 60 -20.29 15.65 13.54
C VAL A 60 -20.36 14.68 12.36
N TYR A 61 -19.25 13.99 12.11
CA TYR A 61 -19.12 13.05 11.00
C TYR A 61 -18.93 11.63 11.52
N ARG A 62 -19.66 10.69 10.92
CA ARG A 62 -19.51 9.25 11.14
C ARG A 62 -18.83 8.57 9.95
N SER A 63 -18.28 7.38 10.20
CA SER A 63 -17.67 6.56 9.16
C SER A 63 -18.71 6.13 8.12
N GLY A 64 -18.43 6.40 6.85
CA GLY A 64 -19.26 5.95 5.73
C GLY A 64 -19.28 4.43 5.52
N LEU A 65 -18.42 3.69 6.23
CA LEU A 65 -18.45 2.23 6.26
C LEU A 65 -19.59 1.68 7.13
N LEU A 66 -20.06 2.45 8.11
CA LEU A 66 -21.09 2.05 9.06
C LEU A 66 -22.46 2.55 8.60
N VAL A 67 -22.88 2.18 7.39
CA VAL A 67 -24.09 2.74 6.75
C VAL A 67 -25.34 2.54 7.64
N ASP A 68 -25.45 1.38 8.28
CA ASP A 68 -26.60 0.99 9.10
C ASP A 68 -26.59 1.58 10.52
N GLN A 69 -25.45 2.06 11.01
CA GLN A 69 -25.35 2.67 12.34
C GLN A 69 -25.56 4.18 12.27
N LYS A 70 -26.50 4.67 13.07
CA LYS A 70 -26.78 6.10 13.20
C LYS A 70 -25.78 6.83 14.08
N GLU A 71 -25.29 6.15 15.12
CA GLU A 71 -24.35 6.73 16.08
C GLU A 71 -22.89 6.56 15.65
N PRO A 72 -21.99 7.49 16.03
CA PRO A 72 -20.56 7.34 15.81
C PRO A 72 -19.99 6.18 16.63
N MET A 73 -19.18 5.34 15.99
CA MET A 73 -18.44 4.29 16.69
C MET A 73 -17.25 4.89 17.45
N SER A 74 -17.27 4.77 18.78
CA SER A 74 -16.18 5.23 19.67
C SER A 74 -15.13 4.15 19.90
N LYS A 75 -15.55 2.89 20.00
CA LYS A 75 -14.68 1.71 20.14
C LYS A 75 -15.13 0.61 19.18
N PHE A 76 -14.17 -0.07 18.59
CA PHE A 76 -14.45 -1.25 17.76
C PHE A 76 -14.55 -2.53 18.61
N TYR A 77 -13.75 -2.61 19.67
CA TYR A 77 -13.72 -3.70 20.65
C TYR A 77 -13.85 -3.09 22.04
N GLU A 78 -14.74 -3.63 22.88
CA GLU A 78 -15.01 -3.06 24.21
C GLU A 78 -13.79 -3.15 25.13
N GLU A 79 -13.00 -4.23 24.99
CA GLU A 79 -11.79 -4.50 25.77
C GLU A 79 -10.57 -3.65 25.36
N VAL A 80 -10.67 -2.86 24.29
CA VAL A 80 -9.57 -2.06 23.76
C VAL A 80 -9.72 -0.60 24.19
N ASP A 81 -9.02 -0.26 25.27
CA ASP A 81 -9.01 1.10 25.83
C ASP A 81 -7.78 1.92 25.43
N THR A 82 -6.68 1.25 25.12
CA THR A 82 -5.40 1.89 24.79
C THR A 82 -4.80 1.30 23.53
N LEU A 83 -3.88 2.04 22.90
CA LEU A 83 -3.09 1.49 21.80
C LEU A 83 -2.28 0.26 22.23
N TYR A 84 -1.86 0.20 23.49
CA TYR A 84 -1.15 -0.96 24.03
C TYR A 84 -2.05 -2.20 24.10
N THR A 85 -3.27 -2.08 24.62
CA THR A 85 -4.23 -3.19 24.66
C THR A 85 -4.66 -3.61 23.25
N ALA A 86 -4.79 -2.66 22.32
CA ALA A 86 -5.03 -2.97 20.90
C ALA A 86 -3.91 -3.84 20.30
N PHE A 87 -2.65 -3.47 20.58
CA PHE A 87 -1.48 -4.21 20.11
C PHE A 87 -1.41 -5.62 20.72
N LEU A 88 -1.63 -5.76 22.04
CA LEU A 88 -1.63 -7.06 22.71
C LEU A 88 -2.70 -7.99 22.17
N ARG A 89 -3.92 -7.47 21.94
CA ARG A 89 -5.01 -8.22 21.29
C ARG A 89 -4.61 -8.69 19.89
N GLY A 90 -3.95 -7.83 19.12
CA GLY A 90 -3.41 -8.17 17.80
C GLY A 90 -2.40 -9.33 17.86
N LEU A 91 -1.49 -9.29 18.83
CA LEU A 91 -0.51 -10.37 19.07
C LEU A 91 -1.19 -11.70 19.39
N GLU A 92 -2.23 -11.69 20.23
CA GLU A 92 -3.00 -12.88 20.63
C GLU A 92 -3.78 -13.47 19.43
N VAL A 93 -4.60 -12.65 18.77
CA VAL A 93 -5.48 -13.11 17.69
C VAL A 93 -4.69 -13.53 16.45
N SER A 94 -3.56 -12.86 16.17
CA SER A 94 -2.76 -13.13 14.98
C SER A 94 -1.89 -14.39 15.07
N SER A 95 -1.76 -15.03 16.24
CA SER A 95 -0.83 -16.16 16.45
C SER A 95 0.60 -15.85 16.00
N ASN A 96 1.12 -14.66 16.36
CA ASN A 96 2.42 -14.14 15.94
C ASN A 96 2.60 -13.95 14.41
N GLY A 97 1.55 -13.54 13.70
CA GLY A 97 1.62 -13.19 12.28
C GLY A 97 2.30 -11.84 12.00
N ASP A 98 2.09 -11.35 10.78
CA ASP A 98 2.64 -10.09 10.30
C ASP A 98 2.01 -8.88 11.02
N CYS A 99 2.86 -8.04 11.64
CA CYS A 99 2.44 -6.86 12.38
C CYS A 99 2.71 -5.57 11.60
N LEU A 100 3.98 -5.34 11.23
CA LEU A 100 4.41 -4.12 10.53
C LEU A 100 4.97 -4.47 9.15
N GLY A 101 4.37 -3.92 8.11
CA GLY A 101 4.84 -4.04 6.74
C GLY A 101 5.60 -2.78 6.31
N TYR A 102 6.77 -2.95 5.69
CA TYR A 102 7.50 -1.86 5.05
C TYR A 102 7.94 -2.23 3.64
N ARG A 103 8.18 -1.21 2.82
CA ARG A 103 8.59 -1.36 1.42
C ARG A 103 9.88 -0.57 1.17
N PRO A 104 11.04 -1.22 1.03
CA PRO A 104 12.30 -0.51 0.91
C PRO A 104 12.47 0.24 -0.43
N GLY A 105 11.72 -0.13 -1.47
CA GLY A 105 11.74 0.60 -2.73
C GLY A 105 10.47 0.42 -3.57
N ALA A 106 10.22 1.34 -4.50
CA ALA A 106 8.98 1.42 -5.27
C ALA A 106 8.66 0.19 -6.14
N LYS A 107 9.64 -0.69 -6.39
CA LYS A 107 9.46 -1.95 -7.15
C LYS A 107 9.69 -3.21 -6.31
N GLN A 108 10.08 -3.07 -5.03
CA GLN A 108 10.33 -4.21 -4.15
C GLN A 108 9.02 -4.70 -3.53
N ASN A 109 9.04 -5.92 -3.01
CA ASN A 109 7.90 -6.48 -2.28
C ASN A 109 7.81 -5.86 -0.87
N TYR A 110 6.64 -5.97 -0.25
CA TYR A 110 6.52 -5.65 1.17
C TYR A 110 7.26 -6.70 1.99
N HIS A 111 7.95 -6.22 3.01
CA HIS A 111 8.57 -7.03 4.04
C HIS A 111 7.81 -6.81 5.33
N PHE A 112 7.46 -7.90 6.01
CA PHE A 112 6.69 -7.85 7.24
C PHE A 112 7.55 -8.25 8.44
N ILE A 113 7.26 -7.63 9.58
CA ILE A 113 7.88 -7.89 10.88
C ILE A 113 6.81 -8.53 11.76
N SER A 114 7.15 -9.62 12.44
CA SER A 114 6.21 -10.37 13.29
C SER A 114 5.80 -9.55 14.52
N TYR A 115 4.61 -9.84 15.07
CA TYR A 115 4.16 -9.18 16.32
C TYR A 115 5.15 -9.33 17.47
N THR A 116 5.77 -10.51 17.64
CA THR A 116 6.74 -10.76 18.72
C THR A 116 8.00 -9.91 18.53
N ASP A 117 8.49 -9.77 17.31
CA ASP A 117 9.69 -8.96 17.03
C ASP A 117 9.41 -7.47 17.26
N VAL A 118 8.24 -6.98 16.83
CA VAL A 118 7.79 -5.61 17.11
C VAL A 118 7.65 -5.38 18.61
N PHE A 119 7.07 -6.33 19.35
CA PHE A 119 6.92 -6.23 20.79
C PHE A 119 8.28 -6.13 21.51
N ARG A 120 9.24 -6.97 21.13
CA ARG A 120 10.61 -6.93 21.68
C ARG A 120 11.27 -5.60 21.40
N ALA A 121 11.23 -5.14 20.14
CA ALA A 121 11.80 -3.85 19.75
C ALA A 121 11.18 -2.68 20.52
N ALA A 122 9.85 -2.65 20.64
CA ALA A 122 9.13 -1.60 21.39
C ALA A 122 9.45 -1.62 22.88
N ARG A 123 9.53 -2.81 23.49
CA ARG A 123 9.90 -2.98 24.91
C ARG A 123 11.32 -2.50 25.18
N ASP A 124 12.26 -2.90 24.33
CA ASP A 124 13.67 -2.57 24.51
C ASP A 124 13.88 -1.05 24.28
N PHE A 125 13.19 -0.47 23.28
CA PHE A 125 13.15 0.97 23.04
C PHE A 125 12.56 1.74 24.23
N GLY A 126 11.41 1.30 24.76
CA GLY A 126 10.80 1.90 25.94
C GLY A 126 11.72 1.84 27.16
N SER A 127 12.34 0.69 27.41
CA SER A 127 13.29 0.54 28.53
C SER A 127 14.50 1.47 28.41
N ALA A 128 14.97 1.73 27.18
CA ALA A 128 16.04 2.70 26.95
C ALA A 128 15.60 4.15 27.23
N LEU A 129 14.40 4.55 26.79
CA LEU A 129 13.85 5.89 27.04
C LEU A 129 13.77 6.21 28.54
N THR A 130 13.38 5.22 29.34
CA THR A 130 13.10 5.42 30.76
C THR A 130 14.37 5.27 31.58
N GLY A 131 15.20 4.27 31.27
CA GLY A 131 16.45 4.02 31.96
C GLY A 131 17.59 4.97 31.60
N GLN A 132 17.79 5.27 30.31
CA GLN A 132 18.93 6.09 29.84
C GLN A 132 18.59 7.57 29.71
N PHE A 133 17.40 7.88 29.19
CA PHE A 133 17.01 9.26 28.91
C PHE A 133 16.15 9.89 30.03
N GLY A 134 15.78 9.12 31.05
CA GLY A 134 15.06 9.62 32.22
C GLY A 134 13.67 10.18 31.91
N VAL A 135 13.07 9.74 30.80
CA VAL A 135 11.71 10.15 30.41
C VAL A 135 10.72 9.61 31.44
N LYS A 136 9.94 10.51 32.05
CA LYS A 136 8.86 10.19 32.99
C LYS A 136 7.54 10.08 32.23
N TYR A 137 6.74 9.10 32.61
CA TYR A 137 5.44 8.75 32.03
C TYR A 137 4.49 8.36 33.16
#